data_AF-A0A2I4GDL6-F1
#
_entry.id   AF-A0A2I4GDL6-F1
#
_cell.length_a   1.000
_cell.length_b   1.000
_cell.length_c   1.000
_cell.angle_alpha   90.00
_cell.angle_beta   90.00
_cell.angle_gamma   90.00
#
_symmetry.space_group_name_H-M   'P 1'
#
loop_
_entity.id
_entity.type
_entity.pdbx_description
1 polymer ?
#
loop_
_entity_poly.entity_id
_entity_poly.type
_entity_poly.pdbx_seq_one_letter_code
_entity_poly.pdbx_strand_id
1 'polypeptide(L)'
;MEKVQNKLQGWKSKILSQAAKTVFIRAVASSILSYVMSSTLVPKAITKNLDSLFRRFWWGFEDRKKKKFTPKSWNSISIPKSLGGLGIRTMSSFNSALVLKNVWSLLNGPNSLWKEVISKKYLGSKTFFEAAPKVSDSRFWKSLLKQREFLRSSACYQINNGSSTKVWTGPWIPTIHNFIPDPNPENNLDPNLNMTVSELILEEPRRWNVLLFNTLFSDHSSREIQKISLANHNFQTVQDKINWIYHSFEKFLVKLAYAALVKDNNPPNPNNQTLN
;
A
#
# COMPACT_ATOMS: atom_id res chain seq x y z
N MET A 1 -15.08 -19.41 -4.63
CA MET A 1 -14.97 -20.28 -3.42
C MET A 1 -14.94 -21.75 -3.80
N GLU A 2 -15.97 -22.23 -4.48
CA GLU A 2 -16.10 -23.64 -4.88
C GLU A 2 -14.87 -24.19 -5.63
N LYS A 3 -14.34 -23.46 -6.62
CA LYS A 3 -13.11 -23.86 -7.34
C LYS A 3 -11.91 -24.10 -6.40
N VAL A 4 -11.72 -23.25 -5.38
CA VAL A 4 -10.62 -23.41 -4.41
C VAL A 4 -10.89 -24.62 -3.53
N GLN A 5 -12.14 -24.80 -3.10
CA GLN A 5 -12.54 -25.93 -2.28
C GLN A 5 -12.35 -27.27 -3.02
N ASN A 6 -12.76 -27.35 -4.29
CA ASN A 6 -12.61 -28.56 -5.10
C ASN A 6 -11.13 -28.88 -5.33
N LYS A 7 -10.28 -27.87 -5.56
CA LYS A 7 -8.82 -28.08 -5.61
C LYS A 7 -8.24 -28.54 -4.28
N LEU A 8 -8.71 -28.04 -3.14
CA LEU A 8 -8.23 -28.51 -1.83
C LEU A 8 -8.73 -29.92 -1.49
N GLN A 9 -9.95 -30.28 -1.90
CA GLN A 9 -10.55 -31.59 -1.64
C GLN A 9 -9.98 -32.68 -2.54
N GLY A 10 -9.62 -32.36 -3.80
CA GLY A 10 -8.98 -33.29 -4.71
C GLY A 10 -7.61 -33.79 -4.21
N TRP A 11 -6.97 -33.04 -3.31
CA TRP A 11 -5.69 -33.42 -2.71
C TRP A 11 -5.88 -33.91 -1.27
N LYS A 12 -5.48 -35.16 -1.00
CA LYS A 12 -5.58 -35.75 0.35
C LYS A 12 -4.58 -35.08 1.30
N SER A 13 -5.08 -34.21 2.18
CA SER A 13 -4.27 -33.52 3.20
C SER A 13 -3.51 -34.47 4.15
N LYS A 14 -3.90 -35.74 4.27
CA LYS A 14 -3.18 -36.73 5.10
C LYS A 14 -1.90 -37.28 4.45
N ILE A 15 -1.79 -37.24 3.13
CA ILE A 15 -0.65 -37.82 2.39
C ILE A 15 0.48 -36.79 2.27
N LEU A 16 0.14 -35.50 2.27
CA LEU A 16 1.10 -34.43 2.11
C LEU A 16 1.78 -34.09 3.44
N SER A 17 3.11 -33.95 3.39
CA SER A 17 3.88 -33.35 4.48
C SER A 17 3.47 -31.89 4.71
N GLN A 18 3.77 -31.35 5.89
CA GLN A 18 3.43 -29.96 6.23
C GLN A 18 4.11 -28.94 5.31
N ALA A 19 5.33 -29.24 4.86
CA ALA A 19 6.04 -28.46 3.86
C ALA A 19 5.31 -28.49 2.51
N ALA A 20 4.91 -29.67 2.04
CA ALA A 20 4.18 -29.83 0.78
C ALA A 20 2.84 -29.08 0.79
N LYS A 21 2.08 -29.15 1.90
CA LYS A 21 0.84 -28.37 2.07
C LYS A 21 1.07 -26.87 2.00
N THR A 22 2.16 -26.39 2.58
CA THR A 22 2.52 -24.97 2.56
C THR A 22 2.79 -24.48 1.14
N VAL A 23 3.57 -25.26 0.36
CA VAL A 23 3.82 -24.98 -1.05
C VAL A 23 2.52 -25.03 -1.86
N PHE A 24 1.68 -26.03 -1.61
CA PHE A 24 0.39 -26.20 -2.29
C PHE A 24 -0.54 -25.01 -2.06
N ILE A 25 -0.74 -24.59 -0.80
CA ILE A 25 -1.57 -23.42 -0.47
C ILE A 25 -1.04 -22.18 -1.19
N ARG A 26 0.28 -21.96 -1.18
CA ARG A 26 0.90 -20.81 -1.83
C ARG A 26 0.67 -20.81 -3.34
N ALA A 27 0.81 -21.96 -3.99
CA ALA A 27 0.58 -22.11 -5.43
C ALA A 27 -0.89 -21.87 -5.78
N VAL A 28 -1.81 -22.56 -5.10
CA VAL A 28 -3.27 -22.49 -5.34
C VAL A 28 -3.80 -21.09 -5.08
N ALA A 29 -3.40 -20.45 -3.97
CA ALA A 29 -3.82 -19.08 -3.66
C ALA A 29 -3.28 -18.08 -4.71
N SER A 30 -2.02 -18.23 -5.13
CA SER A 30 -1.42 -17.33 -6.11
C SER A 30 -2.01 -17.50 -7.52
N SER A 31 -2.54 -18.67 -7.88
CA SER A 31 -3.06 -18.91 -9.23
C SER A 31 -4.56 -18.62 -9.37
N ILE A 32 -5.39 -19.07 -8.42
CA ILE A 32 -6.85 -19.00 -8.57
C ILE A 32 -7.40 -17.67 -8.05
N LEU A 33 -6.86 -17.17 -6.94
CA LEU A 33 -7.42 -16.02 -6.25
C LEU A 33 -6.81 -14.71 -6.74
N SER A 34 -5.60 -14.73 -7.32
CA SER A 34 -4.89 -13.53 -7.76
C SER A 34 -5.68 -12.70 -8.77
N TYR A 35 -6.34 -13.33 -9.74
CA TYR A 35 -7.13 -12.62 -10.76
C TYR A 35 -8.30 -11.82 -10.16
N VAL A 36 -9.07 -12.45 -9.26
CA VAL A 36 -10.21 -11.78 -8.61
C VAL A 36 -9.73 -10.76 -7.59
N MET A 37 -8.69 -11.11 -6.82
CA MET A 37 -8.13 -10.25 -5.78
C MET A 37 -7.28 -9.09 -6.33
N SER A 38 -6.79 -9.13 -7.57
CA SER A 38 -6.14 -7.97 -8.17
C SER A 38 -7.17 -6.91 -8.59
N SER A 39 -8.35 -7.32 -9.02
CA SER A 39 -9.37 -6.38 -9.51
C SER A 39 -10.23 -5.78 -8.39
N THR A 40 -10.52 -6.52 -7.32
CA THR A 40 -11.42 -6.02 -6.28
C THR A 40 -11.00 -6.45 -4.89
N LEU A 41 -11.31 -5.60 -3.90
CA LEU A 41 -11.26 -6.00 -2.51
C LEU A 41 -12.43 -6.93 -2.20
N VAL A 42 -12.08 -8.19 -1.96
CA VAL A 42 -12.98 -9.26 -1.58
C VAL A 42 -13.49 -8.98 -0.16
N PRO A 43 -14.79 -9.16 0.12
CA PRO A 43 -15.34 -9.00 1.45
C PRO A 43 -14.57 -9.77 2.53
N LYS A 44 -14.36 -9.14 3.69
CA LYS A 44 -13.60 -9.74 4.81
C LYS A 44 -14.12 -11.12 5.20
N ALA A 45 -15.44 -11.33 5.18
CA ALA A 45 -16.06 -12.63 5.45
C ALA A 45 -15.55 -13.74 4.51
N ILE A 46 -15.44 -13.46 3.21
CA ILE A 46 -14.95 -14.42 2.21
C ILE A 46 -13.45 -14.67 2.42
N THR A 47 -12.65 -13.63 2.69
CA THR A 47 -11.22 -13.80 2.97
C THR A 47 -10.98 -14.65 4.23
N LYS A 48 -11.76 -14.43 5.30
CA LYS A 48 -11.72 -15.25 6.53
C LYS A 48 -12.14 -16.69 6.27
N ASN A 49 -13.13 -16.91 5.40
CA ASN A 49 -13.54 -18.25 5.00
C ASN A 49 -12.47 -18.97 4.16
N LEU A 50 -11.74 -18.25 3.31
CA LEU A 50 -10.59 -18.82 2.60
C LEU A 50 -9.46 -19.17 3.56
N ASP A 51 -9.12 -18.27 4.48
CA ASP A 51 -8.10 -18.52 5.51
C ASP A 51 -8.48 -19.73 6.39
N SER A 52 -9.77 -19.89 6.72
CA SER A 52 -10.23 -21.06 7.49
C SER A 52 -10.12 -22.36 6.69
N LEU A 53 -10.43 -22.36 5.39
CA LEU A 53 -10.23 -23.51 4.51
C LEU A 53 -8.74 -23.88 4.41
N PHE A 54 -7.86 -22.91 4.20
CA PHE A 54 -6.42 -23.13 4.15
C PHE A 54 -5.88 -23.64 5.48
N ARG A 55 -6.33 -23.08 6.61
CA ARG A 55 -5.97 -23.55 7.96
C ARG A 55 -6.36 -25.01 8.15
N ARG A 56 -7.58 -25.39 7.80
CA ARG A 56 -8.06 -26.77 7.96
C ARG A 56 -7.30 -27.75 7.08
N PHE A 57 -7.05 -27.39 5.83
CA PHE A 57 -6.23 -28.20 4.93
C PHE A 57 -4.80 -28.35 5.46
N TRP A 58 -4.20 -27.25 5.94
CA TRP A 58 -2.84 -27.25 6.48
C TRP A 58 -2.71 -28.18 7.69
N TRP A 59 -3.66 -28.12 8.64
CA TRP A 59 -3.66 -29.02 9.80
C TRP A 59 -4.17 -30.45 9.52
N GLY A 60 -4.61 -30.76 8.30
CA GLY A 60 -5.06 -32.11 7.93
C GLY A 60 -6.44 -32.50 8.46
N PHE A 61 -7.33 -31.53 8.65
CA PHE A 61 -8.68 -31.78 9.19
C PHE A 61 -9.67 -32.19 8.10
N GLU A 62 -10.05 -33.47 8.05
CA GLU A 62 -11.07 -33.98 7.11
C GLU A 62 -12.48 -33.45 7.39
N ASP A 63 -12.91 -33.50 8.65
CA ASP A 63 -14.29 -33.19 9.02
C ASP A 63 -14.53 -31.67 9.12
N ARG A 64 -15.63 -31.18 8.53
CA ARG A 64 -16.03 -29.77 8.58
C ARG A 64 -16.71 -29.39 9.89
N LYS A 65 -17.32 -30.37 10.56
CA LYS A 65 -18.21 -30.11 11.70
C LYS A 65 -17.49 -30.09 13.04
N LYS A 66 -16.30 -30.73 13.15
CA LYS A 66 -15.55 -30.81 14.40
C LYS A 66 -14.46 -29.75 14.50
N LYS A 67 -14.55 -28.88 15.51
CA LYS A 67 -13.42 -28.04 15.92
C LYS A 67 -12.32 -28.95 16.46
N LYS A 68 -11.16 -28.92 15.83
CA LYS A 68 -9.97 -29.67 16.26
C LYS A 68 -8.96 -28.70 16.86
N PHE A 69 -8.24 -29.16 17.88
CA PHE A 69 -7.21 -28.36 18.55
C PHE A 69 -6.12 -27.95 17.55
N THR A 70 -5.70 -26.69 17.62
CA THR A 70 -4.58 -26.16 16.83
C THR A 70 -3.60 -25.45 17.77
N PRO A 71 -2.36 -25.93 17.89
CA PRO A 71 -1.40 -25.42 18.88
C PRO A 71 -0.89 -24.01 18.58
N LYS A 72 -0.99 -23.53 17.33
CA LYS A 72 -0.61 -22.16 16.94
C LYS A 72 -1.74 -21.44 16.22
N SER A 73 -1.83 -20.13 16.47
CA SER A 73 -2.77 -19.27 15.76
C SER A 73 -2.43 -19.17 14.27
N TRP A 74 -3.45 -19.07 13.42
CA TRP A 74 -3.23 -18.90 11.98
C TRP A 74 -2.49 -17.60 11.66
N ASN A 75 -2.74 -16.54 12.45
CA ASN A 75 -2.06 -15.26 12.30
C ASN A 75 -0.56 -15.41 12.54
N SER A 76 -0.13 -16.17 13.56
CA SER A 76 1.30 -16.46 13.80
C SER A 76 1.93 -17.25 12.65
N ILE A 77 1.20 -18.21 12.08
CA ILE A 77 1.67 -19.03 10.95
C ILE A 77 1.78 -18.22 9.64
N SER A 78 0.86 -17.28 9.43
CA SER A 78 0.70 -16.53 8.17
C SER A 78 1.54 -15.25 8.06
N ILE A 79 2.51 -15.10 8.98
CA ILE A 79 3.52 -14.05 8.91
C ILE A 79 4.51 -14.37 7.75
N PRO A 80 5.00 -13.36 7.01
CA PRO A 80 6.08 -13.55 6.04
C PRO A 80 7.30 -14.27 6.64
N LYS A 81 8.04 -15.03 5.82
CA LYS A 81 9.29 -15.67 6.26
C LYS A 81 10.32 -14.68 6.83
N SER A 82 10.38 -13.47 6.27
CA SER A 82 11.28 -12.41 6.73
C SER A 82 10.93 -11.89 8.12
N LEU A 83 9.72 -12.16 8.61
CA LEU A 83 9.23 -11.76 9.93
C LEU A 83 9.05 -12.99 10.84
N GLY A 84 9.67 -14.14 10.51
CA GLY A 84 9.66 -15.35 11.35
C GLY A 84 8.47 -16.30 11.16
N GLY A 85 7.59 -16.06 10.17
CA GLY A 85 6.46 -16.95 9.87
C GLY A 85 6.74 -18.01 8.79
N LEU A 86 5.74 -18.85 8.47
CA LEU A 86 5.89 -19.91 7.47
C LEU A 86 5.74 -19.40 6.02
N GLY A 87 5.39 -18.12 5.83
CA GLY A 87 5.19 -17.52 4.51
C GLY A 87 3.92 -17.99 3.81
N ILE A 88 2.95 -18.52 4.55
CA ILE A 88 1.56 -18.61 4.11
C ILE A 88 0.97 -17.21 4.21
N ARG A 89 0.23 -16.76 3.20
CA ARG A 89 -0.32 -15.39 3.20
C ARG A 89 -1.74 -15.38 3.75
N THR A 90 -2.08 -14.40 4.58
CA THR A 90 -3.49 -14.11 4.88
C THR A 90 -4.17 -13.57 3.63
N MET A 91 -5.38 -14.04 3.35
CA MET A 91 -6.07 -13.64 2.12
C MET A 91 -6.46 -12.16 2.11
N SER A 92 -6.76 -11.59 3.28
CA SER A 92 -7.07 -10.16 3.40
C SER A 92 -5.87 -9.29 3.01
N SER A 93 -4.69 -9.51 3.61
CA SER A 93 -3.51 -8.70 3.31
C SER A 93 -2.94 -9.01 1.93
N PHE A 94 -3.07 -10.24 1.43
CA PHE A 94 -2.69 -10.59 0.06
C PHE A 94 -3.55 -9.86 -0.98
N ASN A 95 -4.86 -9.78 -0.76
CA ASN A 95 -5.76 -9.03 -1.62
C ASN A 95 -5.44 -7.54 -1.62
N SER A 96 -5.23 -6.92 -0.46
CA SER A 96 -4.78 -5.52 -0.37
C SER A 96 -3.45 -5.31 -1.11
N ALA A 97 -2.46 -6.20 -0.94
CA ALA A 97 -1.17 -6.08 -1.61
C ALA A 97 -1.29 -6.16 -3.16
N LEU A 98 -2.20 -6.98 -3.68
CA LEU A 98 -2.46 -7.06 -5.12
C LEU A 98 -3.16 -5.81 -5.66
N VAL A 99 -4.14 -5.28 -4.93
CA VAL A 99 -4.82 -4.02 -5.31
C VAL A 99 -3.83 -2.86 -5.24
N LEU A 100 -2.99 -2.82 -4.21
CA LEU A 100 -1.93 -1.83 -4.03
C LEU A 100 -0.89 -1.86 -5.16
N LYS A 101 -0.60 -3.04 -5.74
CA LYS A 101 0.22 -3.14 -6.97
C LYS A 101 -0.37 -2.30 -8.12
N ASN A 102 -1.69 -2.37 -8.29
CA ASN A 102 -2.37 -1.59 -9.33
C ASN A 102 -2.34 -0.10 -9.00
N VAL A 103 -2.51 0.30 -7.74
CA VAL A 103 -2.34 1.70 -7.33
C VAL A 103 -0.92 2.17 -7.60
N TRP A 104 0.09 1.38 -7.27
CA TRP A 104 1.48 1.72 -7.57
C TRP A 104 1.73 1.89 -9.07
N SER A 105 1.16 1.01 -9.89
CA SER A 105 1.23 1.14 -11.35
C SER A 105 0.46 2.33 -11.89
N LEU A 106 -0.60 2.79 -11.21
CA LEU A 106 -1.33 4.01 -11.55
C LEU A 106 -0.45 5.24 -11.29
N LEU A 107 0.26 5.26 -10.16
CA LEU A 107 1.08 6.41 -9.75
C LEU A 107 2.42 6.48 -10.49
N ASN A 108 3.18 5.37 -10.52
CA ASN A 108 4.55 5.34 -11.06
C ASN A 108 4.69 4.62 -12.40
N GLY A 109 3.67 3.88 -12.83
CA GLY A 109 3.76 3.07 -14.03
C GLY A 109 3.79 3.90 -15.32
N PRO A 110 4.30 3.31 -16.42
CA PRO A 110 4.28 3.96 -17.72
C PRO A 110 2.85 4.29 -18.17
N ASN A 111 2.73 5.25 -19.06
CA ASN A 111 1.44 5.60 -19.65
C ASN A 111 0.89 4.39 -20.42
N SER A 112 -0.24 3.91 -19.95
CA SER A 112 -0.93 2.72 -20.49
C SER A 112 -2.42 3.03 -20.58
N LEU A 113 -3.12 2.36 -21.51
CA LEU A 113 -4.53 2.64 -21.79
C LEU A 113 -5.42 2.61 -20.55
N TRP A 114 -5.23 1.63 -19.67
CA TRP A 114 -6.03 1.55 -18.44
C TRP A 114 -5.74 2.72 -17.48
N LYS A 115 -4.49 3.18 -17.39
CA LYS A 115 -4.09 4.35 -16.59
C LYS A 115 -4.78 5.61 -17.12
N GLU A 116 -4.79 5.78 -18.44
CA GLU A 116 -5.45 6.91 -19.10
C GLU A 116 -6.98 6.90 -18.88
N VAL A 117 -7.62 5.74 -19.06
CA VAL A 117 -9.07 5.58 -18.82
C VAL A 117 -9.41 5.88 -17.35
N ILE A 118 -8.64 5.35 -16.40
CA ILE A 118 -8.87 5.61 -14.96
C ILE A 118 -8.68 7.10 -14.65
N SER A 119 -7.60 7.70 -15.17
CA SER A 119 -7.28 9.11 -14.89
C SER A 119 -8.36 10.05 -15.45
N LYS A 120 -8.76 9.85 -16.72
CA LYS A 120 -9.82 10.66 -17.35
C LYS A 120 -11.19 10.47 -16.69
N LYS A 121 -11.54 9.24 -16.31
CA LYS A 121 -12.86 8.93 -15.73
C LYS A 121 -13.00 9.37 -14.28
N TYR A 122 -11.96 9.22 -13.46
CA TYR A 122 -12.06 9.34 -12.01
C TYR A 122 -11.25 10.49 -11.41
N LEU A 123 -10.11 10.85 -12.00
CA LEU A 123 -9.21 11.85 -11.45
C LEU A 123 -9.48 13.24 -12.02
N GLY A 124 -9.65 13.37 -13.33
CA GLY A 124 -9.75 14.68 -13.98
C GLY A 124 -8.52 15.53 -13.64
N SER A 125 -8.72 16.68 -12.98
CA SER A 125 -7.64 17.53 -12.46
C SER A 125 -7.13 17.18 -11.06
N LYS A 126 -7.79 16.24 -10.38
CA LYS A 126 -7.46 15.84 -9.00
C LYS A 126 -6.35 14.80 -8.97
N THR A 127 -5.58 14.78 -7.89
CA THR A 127 -4.65 13.69 -7.61
C THR A 127 -5.38 12.45 -7.06
N PHE A 128 -4.71 11.31 -7.05
CA PHE A 128 -5.23 10.10 -6.41
C PHE A 128 -5.56 10.30 -4.92
N PHE A 129 -4.80 11.16 -4.23
CA PHE A 129 -5.00 11.44 -2.82
C PHE A 129 -6.22 12.34 -2.55
N GLU A 130 -6.64 13.13 -3.53
CA GLU A 130 -7.80 14.04 -3.46
C GLU A 130 -9.12 13.41 -3.92
N ALA A 131 -9.06 12.42 -4.81
CA ALA A 131 -10.27 11.88 -5.42
C ALA A 131 -11.21 11.22 -4.40
N ALA A 132 -12.48 11.62 -4.33
CA ALA A 132 -13.46 11.03 -3.40
C ALA A 132 -14.27 9.90 -4.07
N PRO A 133 -14.61 8.82 -3.34
CA PRO A 133 -15.44 7.75 -3.89
C PRO A 133 -16.91 8.21 -4.05
N LYS A 134 -17.50 7.93 -5.21
CA LYS A 134 -18.93 8.13 -5.50
C LYS A 134 -19.71 6.82 -5.42
N VAL A 135 -21.02 6.90 -5.17
CA VAL A 135 -21.89 5.70 -5.13
C VAL A 135 -21.90 4.96 -6.47
N SER A 136 -21.92 5.69 -7.59
CA SER A 136 -21.87 5.15 -8.95
C SER A 136 -20.49 4.62 -9.38
N ASP A 137 -19.45 4.83 -8.58
CA ASP A 137 -18.11 4.38 -8.96
C ASP A 137 -17.98 2.86 -8.98
N SER A 138 -17.12 2.39 -9.88
CA SER A 138 -16.82 0.98 -10.05
C SER A 138 -16.21 0.37 -8.79
N ARG A 139 -16.47 -0.93 -8.58
CA ARG A 139 -15.85 -1.69 -7.48
C ARG A 139 -14.33 -1.69 -7.55
N PHE A 140 -13.77 -1.69 -8.77
CA PHE A 140 -12.33 -1.58 -9.00
C PHE A 140 -11.79 -0.25 -8.45
N TRP A 141 -12.35 0.88 -8.86
CA TRP A 141 -11.94 2.20 -8.40
C TRP A 141 -12.04 2.36 -6.87
N LYS A 142 -13.18 1.96 -6.29
CA LYS A 142 -13.37 1.96 -4.83
C LYS A 142 -12.35 1.07 -4.11
N SER A 143 -11.91 -0.02 -4.74
CA SER A 143 -10.88 -0.90 -4.18
C SER A 143 -9.50 -0.22 -4.17
N LEU A 144 -9.14 0.50 -5.25
CA LEU A 144 -7.93 1.31 -5.31
C LEU A 144 -7.94 2.39 -4.22
N LEU A 145 -9.02 3.17 -4.14
CA LEU A 145 -9.13 4.27 -3.16
C LEU A 145 -9.01 3.81 -1.71
N LYS A 146 -9.44 2.60 -1.38
CA LYS A 146 -9.28 2.01 -0.04
C LYS A 146 -7.84 1.75 0.36
N GLN A 147 -6.88 1.70 -0.59
CA GLN A 147 -5.45 1.55 -0.27
C GLN A 147 -4.77 2.89 0.03
N ARG A 148 -5.48 4.01 -0.13
CA ARG A 148 -4.92 5.36 0.02
C ARG A 148 -4.40 5.65 1.42
N GLU A 149 -5.16 5.26 2.46
CA GLU A 149 -4.75 5.49 3.85
C GLU A 149 -3.46 4.77 4.18
N PHE A 150 -3.33 3.51 3.72
CA PHE A 150 -2.08 2.78 3.84
C PHE A 150 -0.94 3.48 3.09
N LEU A 151 -1.18 3.97 1.87
CA LEU A 151 -0.15 4.70 1.11
C LEU A 151 0.28 6.00 1.79
N ARG A 152 -0.65 6.76 2.39
CA ARG A 152 -0.35 8.00 3.13
C ARG A 152 0.62 7.79 4.30
N SER A 153 0.62 6.60 4.91
CA SER A 153 1.51 6.27 6.03
C SER A 153 2.74 5.46 5.64
N SER A 154 2.92 5.10 4.35
CA SER A 154 3.95 4.16 3.92
C SER A 154 4.76 4.58 2.70
N ALA A 155 4.32 5.60 1.97
CA ALA A 155 4.93 6.04 0.74
C ALA A 155 4.95 7.58 0.64
N CYS A 156 6.03 8.10 0.08
CA CYS A 156 6.29 9.52 -0.03
C CYS A 156 6.80 9.87 -1.43
N TYR A 157 6.38 11.00 -1.97
CA TYR A 157 6.88 11.52 -3.24
C TYR A 157 8.34 11.93 -3.11
N GLN A 158 9.13 11.49 -4.07
CA GLN A 158 10.41 12.07 -4.42
C GLN A 158 10.15 13.21 -5.41
N ILE A 159 10.45 14.43 -4.96
CA ILE A 159 10.24 15.65 -5.74
C ILE A 159 11.31 15.74 -6.83
N ASN A 160 10.86 15.81 -8.09
CA ASN A 160 11.70 16.10 -9.24
C ASN A 160 11.32 17.48 -9.78
N ASN A 161 10.46 17.56 -10.80
CA ASN A 161 9.96 18.86 -11.29
C ASN A 161 8.94 19.52 -10.35
N GLY A 162 8.32 18.78 -9.42
CA GLY A 162 7.35 19.30 -8.44
C GLY A 162 5.96 19.62 -9.01
N SER A 163 5.74 19.46 -10.32
CA SER A 163 4.50 19.86 -11.00
C SER A 163 3.33 18.90 -10.77
N SER A 164 3.62 17.65 -10.45
CA SER A 164 2.61 16.60 -10.24
C SER A 164 2.21 16.43 -8.78
N THR A 165 2.98 17.01 -7.85
CA THR A 165 2.77 16.87 -6.41
C THR A 165 2.06 18.09 -5.85
N LYS A 166 0.92 17.86 -5.20
CA LYS A 166 0.16 18.90 -4.49
C LYS A 166 0.68 19.06 -3.07
N VAL A 167 0.90 20.31 -2.67
CA VAL A 167 1.55 20.68 -1.41
C VAL A 167 0.80 20.14 -0.19
N TRP A 168 -0.52 20.34 -0.17
CA TRP A 168 -1.37 20.09 1.01
C TRP A 168 -2.05 18.73 1.04
N THR A 169 -2.05 18.01 -0.09
CA THR A 169 -2.82 16.76 -0.23
C THR A 169 -1.95 15.56 -0.58
N GLY A 170 -0.75 15.78 -1.11
CA GLY A 170 0.22 14.75 -1.45
C GLY A 170 1.21 14.46 -0.31
N PRO A 171 1.58 13.21 -0.04
CA PRO A 171 2.64 12.88 0.91
C PRO A 171 4.02 13.10 0.27
N TRP A 172 4.76 14.14 0.64
CA TRP A 172 6.05 14.49 0.00
C TRP A 172 7.20 14.86 0.95
N ILE A 173 6.97 14.91 2.26
CA ILE A 173 8.01 15.21 3.27
C ILE A 173 8.24 13.98 4.14
N PRO A 174 9.31 13.18 3.92
CA PRO A 174 9.48 11.88 4.58
C PRO A 174 9.59 11.90 6.11
N THR A 175 9.99 13.04 6.69
CA THR A 175 10.35 13.16 8.11
C THR A 175 9.21 13.60 9.02
N ILE A 176 8.08 14.02 8.47
CA ILE A 176 6.91 14.49 9.25
C ILE A 176 5.78 13.46 9.25
N HIS A 177 4.85 13.63 10.18
CA HIS A 177 3.68 12.76 10.29
C HIS A 177 2.82 12.83 9.00
N ASN A 178 2.42 11.67 8.48
CA ASN A 178 1.68 11.51 7.21
C ASN A 178 2.33 12.13 5.95
N PHE A 179 3.57 12.63 6.08
CA PHE A 179 4.35 13.25 5.01
C PHE A 179 3.72 14.48 4.36
N ILE A 180 2.75 15.12 5.02
CA ILE A 180 2.06 16.32 4.54
C ILE A 180 2.40 17.48 5.48
N PRO A 181 2.83 18.64 4.97
CA PRO A 181 3.21 19.78 5.81
C PRO A 181 2.01 20.37 6.55
N ASP A 182 2.27 20.88 7.74
CA ASP A 182 1.30 21.66 8.50
C ASP A 182 1.34 23.13 8.06
N PRO A 183 0.16 23.78 7.87
CA PRO A 183 0.08 25.19 7.52
C PRO A 183 0.59 26.07 8.67
N ASN A 184 1.01 27.30 8.33
CA ASN A 184 1.32 28.32 9.33
C ASN A 184 0.02 28.69 10.08
N PRO A 185 -0.05 28.55 11.42
CA PRO A 185 -1.26 28.84 12.19
C PRO A 185 -1.69 30.30 12.16
N GLU A 186 -0.77 31.23 11.86
CA GLU A 186 -1.08 32.67 11.78
C GLU A 186 -1.64 33.08 10.42
N ASN A 187 -1.56 32.20 9.42
CA ASN A 187 -2.02 32.48 8.07
C ASN A 187 -3.35 31.76 7.80
N ASN A 188 -4.41 32.53 7.50
CA ASN A 188 -5.69 32.00 7.06
C ASN A 188 -5.58 31.52 5.61
N LEU A 189 -4.88 30.41 5.41
CA LEU A 189 -4.78 29.76 4.11
C LEU A 189 -6.16 29.27 3.64
N ASP A 190 -6.46 29.49 2.36
CA ASP A 190 -7.64 28.91 1.74
C ASP A 190 -7.54 27.37 1.81
N PRO A 191 -8.51 26.67 2.41
CA PRO A 191 -8.55 25.21 2.44
C PRO A 191 -8.51 24.56 1.05
N ASN A 192 -8.87 25.30 -0.01
CA ASN A 192 -8.88 24.84 -1.39
C ASN A 192 -7.67 25.28 -2.22
N LEU A 193 -6.63 25.82 -1.59
CA LEU A 193 -5.44 26.30 -2.29
C LEU A 193 -4.79 25.16 -3.09
N ASN A 194 -4.91 25.23 -4.41
CA ASN A 194 -4.49 24.17 -5.33
C ASN A 194 -3.01 24.29 -5.74
N MET A 195 -2.13 24.45 -4.76
CA MET A 195 -0.70 24.72 -4.97
C MET A 195 0.10 23.45 -5.25
N THR A 196 1.04 23.54 -6.19
CA THR A 196 2.02 22.48 -6.52
C THR A 196 3.37 22.72 -5.87
N VAL A 197 4.15 21.66 -5.69
CA VAL A 197 5.51 21.77 -5.12
C VAL A 197 6.44 22.55 -6.05
N SER A 198 6.19 22.57 -7.36
CA SER A 198 6.97 23.41 -8.30
C SER A 198 6.90 24.89 -7.97
N GLU A 199 5.78 25.39 -7.44
CA GLU A 199 5.63 26.81 -7.07
C GLU A 199 6.47 27.20 -5.84
N LEU A 200 6.95 26.19 -5.10
CA LEU A 200 7.85 26.37 -3.96
C LEU A 200 9.33 26.41 -4.37
N ILE A 201 9.64 26.15 -5.65
CA ILE A 201 11.00 26.02 -6.16
C ILE A 201 11.32 27.23 -7.05
N LEU A 202 12.39 27.94 -6.73
CA LEU A 202 13.01 28.91 -7.62
C LEU A 202 13.91 28.15 -8.60
N GLU A 203 13.87 28.45 -9.90
CA GLU A 203 14.63 27.70 -10.91
C GLU A 203 16.06 28.21 -11.15
N GLU A 204 16.32 29.51 -10.95
CA GLU A 204 17.62 30.13 -11.22
C GLU A 204 18.13 30.94 -10.00
N PRO A 205 19.02 30.39 -9.15
CA PRO A 205 19.45 28.98 -9.08
C PRO A 205 18.36 28.06 -8.51
N ARG A 206 18.40 26.76 -8.84
CA ARG A 206 17.41 25.78 -8.37
C ARG A 206 17.48 25.61 -6.85
N ARG A 207 16.56 26.26 -6.13
CA ARG A 207 16.52 26.23 -4.66
C ARG A 207 15.10 26.41 -4.15
N TRP A 208 14.88 26.02 -2.91
CA TRP A 208 13.62 26.29 -2.22
C TRP A 208 13.40 27.79 -2.00
N ASN A 209 12.17 28.25 -2.18
CA ASN A 209 11.74 29.61 -1.84
C ASN A 209 11.50 29.71 -0.32
N VAL A 210 12.58 29.91 0.44
CA VAL A 210 12.55 29.95 1.91
C VAL A 210 11.62 31.05 2.46
N LEU A 211 11.53 32.19 1.76
CA LEU A 211 10.61 33.27 2.17
C LEU A 211 9.16 32.81 2.14
N LEU A 212 8.78 32.06 1.11
CA LEU A 212 7.45 31.49 0.95
C LEU A 212 7.16 30.38 1.97
N PHE A 213 8.19 29.70 2.48
CA PHE A 213 8.01 28.68 3.51
C PHE A 213 7.58 29.27 4.84
N ASN A 214 8.24 30.35 5.27
CA ASN A 214 7.93 30.99 6.54
C ASN A 214 6.51 31.59 6.57
N THR A 215 5.96 31.93 5.39
CA THR A 215 4.59 32.43 5.28
C THR A 215 3.54 31.32 5.18
N LEU A 216 3.86 30.19 4.54
CA LEU A 216 2.89 29.13 4.27
C LEU A 216 2.88 28.01 5.32
N PHE A 217 4.03 27.63 5.88
CA PHE A 217 4.16 26.42 6.70
C PHE A 217 4.56 26.74 8.14
N SER A 218 4.29 25.80 9.04
CA SER A 218 4.83 25.86 10.41
C SER A 218 6.37 25.79 10.42
N ASP A 219 7.01 26.35 11.44
CA ASP A 219 8.47 26.31 11.60
C ASP A 219 9.05 24.89 11.57
N HIS A 220 8.27 23.91 12.06
CA HIS A 220 8.65 22.51 11.94
C HIS A 220 8.66 22.05 10.48
N SER A 221 7.55 22.25 9.76
CA SER A 221 7.42 21.81 8.37
C SER A 221 8.45 22.50 7.48
N SER A 222 8.65 23.81 7.64
CA SER A 222 9.66 24.59 6.91
C SER A 222 11.08 24.04 7.07
N ARG A 223 11.48 23.66 8.29
CA ARG A 223 12.80 23.07 8.55
C ARG A 223 12.97 21.70 7.91
N GLU A 224 11.92 20.89 7.91
CA GLU A 224 11.97 19.56 7.28
C GLU A 224 12.00 19.63 5.76
N ILE A 225 11.24 20.55 5.15
CA ILE A 225 11.26 20.77 3.70
C ILE A 225 12.65 21.19 3.23
N GLN A 226 13.33 22.07 3.96
CA GLN A 226 14.67 22.54 3.60
C GLN A 226 15.73 21.42 3.61
N LYS A 227 15.50 20.31 4.33
CA LYS A 227 16.40 19.14 4.30
C LYS A 227 16.26 18.32 3.02
N ILE A 228 15.18 18.49 2.26
CA ILE A 228 14.94 17.77 1.01
C ILE A 228 15.87 18.34 -0.06
N SER A 229 16.80 17.51 -0.55
CA SER A 229 17.67 17.88 -1.66
C SER A 229 16.92 17.87 -2.99
N LEU A 230 16.99 18.97 -3.73
CA LEU A 230 16.46 19.07 -5.09
C LEU A 230 17.44 18.47 -6.08
N ALA A 231 16.93 17.75 -7.09
CA ALA A 231 17.75 17.24 -8.18
C ALA A 231 18.23 18.41 -9.07
N ASN A 232 19.54 18.48 -9.33
CA ASN A 232 20.16 19.54 -10.14
C ASN A 232 20.29 19.18 -11.63
N HIS A 233 20.08 17.92 -12.01
CA HIS A 233 20.23 17.44 -13.39
C HIS A 233 18.93 16.80 -13.88
N ASN A 234 18.57 17.04 -15.15
CA ASN A 234 17.39 16.48 -15.82
C ASN A 234 16.06 16.66 -15.07
N PHE A 235 15.96 17.65 -14.18
CA PHE A 235 14.79 17.81 -13.31
C PHE A 235 13.54 18.25 -14.06
N GLN A 236 13.65 19.02 -15.15
CA GLN A 236 12.50 19.49 -15.94
C GLN A 236 11.77 18.36 -16.68
N THR A 237 12.50 17.32 -17.09
CA THR A 237 11.96 16.22 -17.90
C THR A 237 11.42 15.07 -17.06
N VAL A 238 11.80 14.99 -15.78
CA VAL A 238 11.42 13.88 -14.90
C VAL A 238 10.28 14.31 -13.97
N GLN A 239 9.14 13.60 -14.08
CA GLN A 239 8.00 13.78 -13.18
C GLN A 239 8.29 13.25 -11.76
N ASP A 240 7.55 13.73 -10.78
CA ASP A 240 7.66 13.23 -9.40
C ASP A 240 7.26 11.75 -9.33
N LYS A 241 7.90 11.01 -8.44
CA LYS A 241 7.66 9.57 -8.28
C LYS A 241 7.37 9.25 -6.83
N ILE A 242 6.42 8.36 -6.57
CA ILE A 242 6.15 7.90 -5.20
C ILE A 242 7.12 6.77 -4.83
N ASN A 243 7.76 6.85 -3.68
CA ASN A 243 8.73 5.87 -3.19
C ASN A 243 8.27 5.26 -1.85
N TRP A 244 8.63 4.00 -1.61
CA TRP A 244 8.40 3.36 -0.31
C TRP A 244 9.36 3.95 0.71
N ILE A 245 8.85 4.22 1.91
CA ILE A 245 9.72 4.68 3.01
C ILE A 245 10.48 3.49 3.62
N TYR A 246 9.84 2.32 3.63
CA TYR A 246 10.42 1.13 4.24
C TYR A 246 11.52 0.46 3.41
N HIS A 247 11.63 0.77 2.10
CA HIS A 247 12.58 0.11 1.21
C HIS A 247 13.05 1.01 0.06
N SER A 248 14.35 0.99 -0.23
CA SER A 248 15.02 1.74 -1.30
C SER A 248 14.86 1.14 -2.71
N PHE A 249 14.11 0.06 -2.87
CA PHE A 249 13.94 -0.57 -4.18
C PHE A 249 12.99 0.22 -5.08
N GLU A 250 13.43 0.57 -6.28
CA GLU A 250 12.63 1.28 -7.30
C GLU A 250 11.42 0.47 -7.79
N LYS A 251 11.51 -0.87 -7.76
CA LYS A 251 10.47 -1.76 -8.29
C LYS A 251 9.51 -2.22 -7.18
N PHE A 252 8.21 -2.04 -7.41
CA PHE A 252 7.19 -2.55 -6.51
C PHE A 252 7.17 -4.08 -6.48
N LEU A 253 7.33 -4.63 -5.29
CA LEU A 253 7.23 -6.07 -5.03
C LEU A 253 6.02 -6.34 -4.13
N VAL A 254 5.06 -7.13 -4.64
CA VAL A 254 3.87 -7.58 -3.89
C VAL A 254 4.26 -8.25 -2.56
N LYS A 255 5.42 -8.93 -2.53
CA LYS A 255 5.96 -9.55 -1.32
C LYS A 255 6.29 -8.52 -0.23
N LEU A 256 6.89 -7.39 -0.59
CA LEU A 256 7.26 -6.33 0.35
C LEU A 256 6.01 -5.56 0.80
N ALA A 257 5.12 -5.23 -0.14
CA ALA A 257 3.84 -4.63 0.17
C ALA A 257 3.01 -5.49 1.15
N TYR A 258 2.97 -6.81 0.93
CA TYR A 258 2.34 -7.75 1.85
C TYR A 258 2.99 -7.72 3.25
N ALA A 259 4.32 -7.69 3.34
CA ALA A 259 5.00 -7.63 4.63
C ALA A 259 4.72 -6.33 5.38
N ALA A 260 4.72 -5.19 4.68
CA ALA A 260 4.36 -3.90 5.24
C ALA A 260 2.91 -3.87 5.74
N LEU A 261 1.96 -4.38 4.94
CA LEU A 261 0.55 -4.52 5.35
C LEU A 261 0.37 -5.44 6.56
N VAL A 262 1.12 -6.53 6.67
CA VAL A 262 1.03 -7.42 7.84
C VAL A 262 1.55 -6.75 9.11
N LYS A 263 2.63 -5.95 9.00
CA LYS A 263 3.19 -5.17 10.10
C LYS A 263 2.22 -4.06 10.55
N ASP A 264 1.59 -3.38 9.60
CA ASP A 264 0.57 -2.35 9.86
C ASP A 264 -0.67 -2.92 10.55
N ASN A 265 -1.15 -4.09 10.11
CA ASN A 265 -2.30 -4.75 10.74
C ASN A 265 -1.98 -5.44 12.08
N ASN A 266 -0.71 -5.68 12.40
CA ASN A 266 -0.27 -6.29 13.65
C ASN A 266 0.96 -5.52 14.18
N PRO A 267 0.75 -4.31 14.75
CA PRO A 267 1.86 -3.56 15.32
C PRO A 267 2.56 -4.41 16.39
N PRO A 268 3.91 -4.36 16.48
CA PRO A 268 4.63 -5.07 17.51
C PRO A 268 4.10 -4.65 18.89
N ASN A 269 3.79 -5.63 19.72
CA ASN A 269 3.34 -5.39 21.09
C ASN A 269 4.47 -4.65 21.83
N PRO A 270 4.24 -3.45 22.42
CA PRO A 270 5.31 -2.67 23.04
C PRO A 270 6.04 -3.39 24.17
N ASN A 271 5.45 -4.46 24.72
CA ASN A 271 6.02 -5.23 25.84
C ASN A 271 7.10 -6.26 25.45
N ASN A 272 7.45 -6.41 24.17
CA ASN A 272 8.46 -7.38 23.71
C ASN A 272 9.79 -6.75 23.27
N GLN A 273 10.05 -5.47 23.58
CA GLN A 273 11.32 -4.80 23.24
C GLN A 273 12.35 -4.74 24.39
N THR A 274 12.04 -5.24 25.58
CA THR A 274 13.03 -5.43 26.64
C THR A 274 13.40 -6.90 26.73
N LEU A 275 14.44 -7.29 25.99
CA LEU A 275 15.39 -8.36 26.30
C LEU A 275 16.25 -8.56 25.06
N ASN A 276 17.31 -7.76 24.97
CA ASN A 276 18.66 -8.12 24.52
C ASN A 276 19.59 -6.95 24.78
#